data_AF-A0A2H0BRL3-F1
#
_entry.id   AF-A0A2H0BRL3-F1
#
_cell.length_a   1.000
_cell.length_b   1.000
_cell.length_c   1.000
_cell.angle_alpha   90.00
_cell.angle_beta   90.00
_cell.angle_gamma   90.00
#
_symmetry.space_group_name_H-M   'P 1'
#
loop_
_entity.id
_entity.type
_entity.pdbx_description
1 polymer ?
#
loop_
_entity_poly.entity_id
_entity_poly.type
_entity_poly.pdbx_seq_one_letter_code
_entity_poly.pdbx_strand_id
1 'polypeptide(L)'
;MKNTLLRFAAALTPMLAIGFLASPALAYAIFTIGAPTPSAIIVSVPTQFSSTYSASVGGSNVHHCNLSLDGTNQGAMTLTSGTATKTITITTAGTHEVRTTCYDKLETYSAHNQTNVSVSADTSAPSLSPFSFTPALSAGTPTTISTYYSESDFGSGIQSCILTVDGIELLLPGSGLMTLSGGIGSLTGTASKDHTFASSGSHPVVVECSDRAGNTETHTETVTVPIPVDTITPTIGAISPTTATAAASTAISASFSDNIGVTACTLHVNGVLAGDMTRAGTTSGSASMDYIFPSAGSYSTQVNCFDLVGNVGMNTGTVTVTTASTADTISPTVLSINPSSVTTGASTLLSATFADNVGVSSCRLYVNSALVGVMGLSGTTAGTATASYTFPSNGNHSVKVNCSDAAGNTGTYTRTISASSLSSTSPYALQLVKLACPTYGIISVNDPCKAVYYVGIDGKRHAFPNEKAYFTWYTGFDGVLSLDSSTLSSMPLGTNVTYRPGVRMVKFTTLGRVYAVSRYGTLRWVASESAATSLYGSAWNTKIDDISDTFFSDYTFGADINTAADFNVTSEASTVASINVNL
;
A
#
# COMPACT_ATOMS: atom_id res chain seq x y z
N MET A 1 67.89 38.06 -106.95
CA MET A 1 68.20 37.88 -108.39
C MET A 1 66.93 37.54 -109.13
N LYS A 2 66.51 38.39 -110.10
CA LYS A 2 65.57 38.16 -111.24
C LYS A 2 64.13 37.72 -110.88
N ASN A 3 63.03 38.06 -111.56
CA ASN A 3 62.66 38.89 -112.72
C ASN A 3 61.10 38.89 -112.70
N THR A 4 60.40 40.03 -112.69
CA THR A 4 59.72 40.71 -113.83
C THR A 4 58.51 40.01 -114.52
N LEU A 5 57.41 40.79 -114.63
CA LEU A 5 56.45 40.94 -115.77
C LEU A 5 55.41 39.79 -115.97
N LEU A 6 54.19 39.95 -116.51
CA LEU A 6 53.59 40.96 -117.40
C LEU A 6 52.04 40.87 -117.37
N ARG A 7 51.35 41.96 -117.78
CA ARG A 7 49.90 42.15 -118.02
C ARG A 7 49.40 41.48 -119.32
N PHE A 8 48.06 41.42 -119.52
CA PHE A 8 47.23 41.71 -120.74
C PHE A 8 45.80 41.12 -120.48
N ALA A 9 44.65 41.83 -120.42
CA ALA A 9 43.90 42.70 -121.38
C ALA A 9 43.67 42.01 -122.75
N ALA A 10 42.52 41.96 -123.42
CA ALA A 10 41.16 42.51 -123.30
C ALA A 10 40.28 41.91 -124.45
N ALA A 11 38.94 42.10 -124.42
CA ALA A 11 38.04 42.40 -125.57
C ALA A 11 36.57 42.05 -125.17
N LEU A 12 35.61 42.99 -125.02
CA LEU A 12 34.77 43.71 -126.02
C LEU A 12 34.03 42.75 -126.99
N THR A 13 32.70 42.74 -127.18
CA THR A 13 31.73 43.83 -127.53
C THR A 13 30.22 43.41 -127.29
N PRO A 14 29.20 44.30 -127.50
CA PRO A 14 27.93 44.35 -126.73
C PRO A 14 26.59 44.24 -127.54
N MET A 15 25.47 44.63 -126.88
CA MET A 15 24.07 44.90 -127.32
C MET A 15 23.14 43.69 -127.46
N LEU A 16 21.89 43.67 -126.97
CA LEU A 16 20.82 44.69 -127.04
C LEU A 16 19.74 44.47 -125.96
N ALA A 17 19.05 45.56 -125.59
CA ALA A 17 18.02 45.69 -124.55
C ALA A 17 16.60 45.26 -124.96
N ILE A 18 15.72 45.15 -123.94
CA ILE A 18 14.23 45.21 -123.83
C ILE A 18 13.88 44.15 -122.75
N GLY A 19 13.19 44.37 -121.63
CA GLY A 19 12.30 45.41 -121.13
C GLY A 19 11.26 44.69 -120.24
N PHE A 20 11.16 45.08 -118.96
CA PHE A 20 10.09 44.76 -118.00
C PHE A 20 9.86 43.30 -117.55
N LEU A 21 10.38 42.99 -116.36
CA LEU A 21 9.58 42.72 -115.15
C LEU A 21 10.54 42.93 -113.97
N ALA A 22 10.34 44.02 -113.23
CA ALA A 22 10.94 44.14 -111.91
C ALA A 22 10.38 42.98 -111.07
N SER A 23 11.15 41.91 -110.91
CA SER A 23 10.89 40.98 -109.82
C SER A 23 10.86 41.81 -108.56
N PRO A 24 9.85 41.66 -107.67
CA PRO A 24 10.02 42.19 -106.35
C PRO A 24 11.32 41.55 -105.86
N ALA A 25 12.33 42.36 -105.54
CA ALA A 25 13.36 41.91 -104.63
C ALA A 25 12.56 41.41 -103.42
N LEU A 26 12.41 40.09 -103.28
CA LEU A 26 11.87 39.49 -102.09
C LEU A 26 12.70 40.11 -100.99
N ALA A 27 12.09 41.02 -100.23
CA ALA A 27 12.72 41.62 -99.10
C ALA A 27 13.06 40.46 -98.19
N TYR A 28 14.31 40.01 -98.24
CA TYR A 28 14.79 38.93 -97.40
C TYR A 28 14.49 39.37 -95.98
N ALA A 29 13.75 38.55 -95.25
CA ALA A 29 13.45 38.85 -93.87
C ALA A 29 14.73 38.65 -93.07
N ILE A 30 15.45 39.76 -92.87
CA ILE A 30 16.61 39.82 -92.02
C ILE A 30 16.10 39.66 -90.59
N PHE A 31 16.63 38.66 -89.90
CA PHE A 31 16.44 38.50 -88.46
C PHE A 31 17.76 38.72 -87.73
N THR A 32 17.68 39.36 -86.57
CA THR A 32 18.83 39.62 -85.69
C THR A 32 18.81 38.67 -84.52
N ILE A 33 19.98 38.16 -84.15
CA ILE A 33 20.16 37.23 -83.02
C ILE A 33 20.88 37.98 -81.89
N GLY A 34 20.29 37.97 -80.70
CA GLY A 34 20.93 38.43 -79.48
C GLY A 34 22.06 37.48 -79.07
N ALA A 35 23.07 38.01 -78.40
CA ALA A 35 24.18 37.20 -77.93
C ALA A 35 23.69 36.15 -76.89
N PRO A 36 24.18 34.91 -76.92
CA PRO A 36 23.80 33.90 -75.93
C PRO A 36 24.08 34.38 -74.50
N THR A 37 23.09 34.24 -73.61
CA THR A 37 23.22 34.47 -72.17
C THR A 37 22.96 33.17 -71.41
N PRO A 38 23.56 32.95 -70.22
CA PRO A 38 24.47 33.84 -69.48
C PRO A 38 25.93 33.84 -70.01
N SER A 39 26.73 34.84 -69.63
CA SER A 39 28.15 34.98 -70.01
C SER A 39 29.15 34.43 -68.97
N ALA A 40 28.65 33.94 -67.83
CA ALA A 40 29.45 33.27 -66.80
C ALA A 40 28.63 32.13 -66.19
N ILE A 41 29.25 30.96 -66.02
CA ILE A 41 28.60 29.74 -65.50
C ILE A 41 29.58 28.92 -64.64
N ILE A 42 29.07 27.87 -64.01
CA ILE A 42 29.86 26.91 -63.23
C ILE A 42 30.05 25.62 -63.99
N VAL A 43 31.26 25.07 -63.90
CA VAL A 43 31.63 23.80 -64.52
C VAL A 43 30.70 22.68 -64.03
N SER A 44 30.33 21.78 -64.94
CA SER A 44 29.49 20.61 -64.67
C SER A 44 28.07 20.89 -64.17
N VAL A 45 27.61 22.15 -64.19
CA VAL A 45 26.22 22.53 -63.88
C VAL A 45 25.39 22.66 -65.17
N PRO A 46 24.24 21.97 -65.29
CA PRO A 46 23.34 22.15 -66.43
C PRO A 46 22.86 23.61 -66.52
N THR A 47 23.24 24.29 -67.60
CA THR A 47 22.94 25.72 -67.78
C THR A 47 22.11 25.94 -69.04
N GLN A 48 20.98 26.64 -68.90
CA GLN A 48 20.15 27.04 -70.04
C GLN A 48 20.75 28.29 -70.69
N PHE A 49 21.21 28.14 -71.94
CA PHE A 49 21.59 29.25 -72.78
C PHE A 49 20.38 29.76 -73.56
N SER A 50 20.24 31.07 -73.63
CA SER A 50 19.14 31.76 -74.28
C SER A 50 19.65 32.82 -75.25
N SER A 51 19.03 32.92 -76.42
CA SER A 51 19.28 34.01 -77.38
C SER A 51 17.95 34.55 -77.88
N THR A 52 17.79 35.86 -77.86
CA THR A 52 16.63 36.51 -78.47
C THR A 52 16.77 36.50 -79.99
N TYR A 53 15.66 36.40 -80.70
CA TYR A 53 15.61 36.59 -82.15
C TYR A 53 14.41 37.46 -82.51
N SER A 54 14.63 38.44 -83.39
CA SER A 54 13.58 39.33 -83.87
C SER A 54 13.68 39.50 -85.39
N ALA A 55 12.54 39.55 -86.06
CA ALA A 55 12.45 39.82 -87.50
C ALA A 55 12.02 41.27 -87.74
N SER A 56 12.63 41.95 -88.71
CA SER A 56 12.38 43.39 -88.93
C SER A 56 11.05 43.71 -89.63
N VAL A 57 10.32 42.71 -90.16
CA VAL A 57 9.01 42.91 -90.82
C VAL A 57 8.19 41.60 -90.84
N GLY A 58 7.03 41.60 -90.19
CA GLY A 58 5.91 40.66 -90.41
C GLY A 58 6.20 39.16 -90.38
N GLY A 59 6.37 38.59 -89.19
CA GLY A 59 6.49 37.14 -88.94
C GLY A 59 7.93 36.66 -88.80
N SER A 60 8.27 36.00 -87.67
CA SER A 60 9.64 35.51 -87.45
C SER A 60 9.96 34.37 -88.41
N ASN A 61 10.67 34.65 -89.50
CA ASN A 61 11.13 33.65 -90.48
C ASN A 61 12.25 32.74 -89.96
N VAL A 62 12.51 32.72 -88.65
CA VAL A 62 13.40 31.76 -88.00
C VAL A 62 12.68 30.41 -87.89
N HIS A 63 13.20 29.39 -88.56
CA HIS A 63 12.63 28.04 -88.56
C HIS A 63 13.24 27.17 -87.46
N HIS A 64 14.56 27.21 -87.29
CA HIS A 64 15.26 26.53 -86.21
C HIS A 64 16.55 27.27 -85.85
N CYS A 65 17.04 27.04 -84.63
CA CYS A 65 18.34 27.51 -84.17
C CYS A 65 19.14 26.35 -83.61
N ASN A 66 20.46 26.39 -83.76
CA ASN A 66 21.40 25.46 -83.16
C ASN A 66 22.31 26.20 -82.17
N LEU A 67 22.66 25.54 -81.08
CA LEU A 67 23.70 26.00 -80.16
C LEU A 67 25.01 25.29 -80.51
N SER A 68 26.11 26.03 -80.58
CA SER A 68 27.46 25.46 -80.69
C SER A 68 28.32 25.93 -79.52
N LEU A 69 29.18 25.03 -79.05
CA LEU A 69 30.15 25.22 -77.99
C LEU A 69 31.53 24.93 -78.56
N ASP A 70 32.44 25.92 -78.54
CA ASP A 70 33.80 25.83 -79.10
C ASP A 70 33.82 25.27 -80.54
N GLY A 71 32.87 25.73 -81.36
CA GLY A 71 32.70 25.29 -82.75
C GLY A 71 32.01 23.93 -82.93
N THR A 72 31.73 23.19 -81.85
CA THR A 72 31.02 21.90 -81.90
C THR A 72 29.52 22.10 -81.72
N ASN A 73 28.71 21.64 -82.68
CA ASN A 73 27.26 21.74 -82.63
C ASN A 73 26.68 20.86 -81.51
N GLN A 74 25.98 21.48 -80.56
CA GLN A 74 25.31 20.82 -79.43
C GLN A 74 23.87 20.41 -79.78
N GLY A 75 23.39 20.73 -80.98
CA GLY A 75 22.08 20.39 -81.55
C GLY A 75 21.05 21.52 -81.47
N ALA A 76 19.82 21.24 -81.90
CA ALA A 76 18.73 22.22 -81.97
C ALA A 76 18.35 22.84 -80.61
N MET A 77 17.95 24.11 -80.65
CA MET A 77 17.40 24.91 -79.56
C MET A 77 15.87 24.96 -79.65
N THR A 78 15.20 25.05 -78.51
CA THR A 78 13.75 25.23 -78.42
C THR A 78 13.38 26.68 -78.67
N LEU A 79 12.50 26.93 -79.65
CA LEU A 79 12.04 28.27 -79.99
C LEU A 79 10.72 28.58 -79.27
N THR A 80 10.64 29.70 -78.56
CA THR A 80 9.43 30.16 -77.87
C THR A 80 9.37 31.68 -77.87
N SER A 81 8.33 32.25 -78.48
CA SER A 81 8.00 33.69 -78.44
C SER A 81 9.19 34.64 -78.67
N GLY A 82 10.02 34.38 -79.70
CA GLY A 82 11.17 35.23 -80.02
C GLY A 82 12.45 34.90 -79.23
N THR A 83 12.51 33.76 -78.54
CA THR A 83 13.68 33.30 -77.79
C THR A 83 14.03 31.86 -78.16
N ALA A 84 15.30 31.60 -78.42
CA ALA A 84 15.86 30.27 -78.63
C ALA A 84 16.59 29.83 -77.37
N THR A 85 16.22 28.68 -76.79
CA THR A 85 16.81 28.17 -75.54
C THR A 85 17.35 26.76 -75.67
N LYS A 86 18.44 26.45 -74.96
CA LYS A 86 18.95 25.08 -74.83
C LYS A 86 19.77 24.92 -73.56
N THR A 87 19.51 23.84 -72.83
CA THR A 87 20.33 23.45 -71.67
C THR A 87 21.48 22.54 -72.12
N ILE A 88 22.71 22.91 -71.75
CA ILE A 88 23.90 22.08 -71.93
C ILE A 88 24.74 22.10 -70.63
N THR A 89 25.64 21.13 -70.48
CA THR A 89 26.60 21.07 -69.38
C THR A 89 28.01 21.20 -69.94
N ILE A 90 28.77 22.19 -69.48
CA ILE A 90 30.18 22.36 -69.85
C ILE A 90 31.03 21.73 -68.74
N THR A 91 31.79 20.69 -69.05
CA THR A 91 32.51 19.86 -68.04
C THR A 91 33.95 20.29 -67.79
N THR A 92 34.43 21.32 -68.49
CA THR A 92 35.78 21.87 -68.35
C THR A 92 35.71 23.32 -67.91
N ALA A 93 36.58 23.72 -66.98
CA ALA A 93 36.74 25.12 -66.60
C ALA A 93 37.58 25.87 -67.65
N GLY A 94 37.36 27.18 -67.78
CA GLY A 94 38.04 28.04 -68.75
C GLY A 94 37.08 28.94 -69.52
N THR A 95 37.60 29.61 -70.55
CA THR A 95 36.77 30.42 -71.45
C THR A 95 36.29 29.56 -72.61
N HIS A 96 34.97 29.54 -72.82
CA HIS A 96 34.31 28.77 -73.87
C HIS A 96 33.56 29.71 -74.82
N GLU A 97 33.63 29.49 -76.13
CA GLU A 97 32.82 30.22 -77.10
C GLU A 97 31.45 29.55 -77.24
N VAL A 98 30.38 30.27 -76.86
CA VAL A 98 29.00 29.82 -77.10
C VAL A 98 28.40 30.66 -78.22
N ARG A 99 27.93 29.98 -79.27
CA ARG A 99 27.34 30.62 -80.46
C ARG A 99 25.97 30.03 -80.75
N THR A 100 24.99 30.90 -80.91
CA THR A 100 23.66 30.55 -81.45
C THR A 100 23.62 30.91 -82.93
N THR A 101 23.24 29.95 -83.76
CA THR A 101 23.03 30.16 -85.20
C THR A 101 21.61 29.77 -85.55
N CYS A 102 20.87 30.69 -86.16
CA CYS A 102 19.49 30.51 -86.55
C CYS A 102 19.35 30.55 -88.07
N TYR A 103 18.44 29.73 -88.58
CA TYR A 103 18.22 29.50 -90.01
C TYR A 103 16.78 29.80 -90.40
N ASP A 104 16.59 30.26 -91.62
CA ASP A 104 15.26 30.30 -92.24
C ASP A 104 14.78 28.91 -92.66
N LYS A 105 13.53 28.81 -93.11
CA LYS A 105 12.90 27.52 -93.48
C LYS A 105 13.60 26.82 -94.65
N LEU A 106 14.22 27.58 -95.54
CA LEU A 106 14.90 27.06 -96.73
C LEU A 106 16.41 26.86 -96.51
N GLU A 107 16.91 27.21 -95.33
CA GLU A 107 18.34 27.25 -94.95
C GLU A 107 19.20 28.14 -95.88
N THR A 108 18.57 29.06 -96.60
CA THR A 108 19.23 29.98 -97.53
C THR A 108 19.80 31.21 -96.83
N TYR A 109 19.30 31.54 -95.64
CA TYR A 109 19.80 32.62 -94.81
C TYR A 109 20.06 32.13 -93.39
N SER A 110 21.21 32.52 -92.83
CA SER A 110 21.54 32.31 -91.43
C SER A 110 22.08 33.58 -90.79
N ALA A 111 21.75 33.77 -89.52
CA ALA A 111 22.33 34.79 -88.67
C ALA A 111 22.83 34.15 -87.38
N HIS A 112 23.91 34.69 -86.82
CA HIS A 112 24.48 34.18 -85.58
C HIS A 112 24.92 35.32 -84.67
N ASN A 113 25.01 35.00 -83.39
CA ASN A 113 25.70 35.80 -82.40
C ASN A 113 26.40 34.87 -81.41
N GLN A 114 27.47 35.37 -80.78
CA GLN A 114 28.33 34.59 -79.91
C GLN A 114 28.71 35.38 -78.66
N THR A 115 28.94 34.65 -77.58
CA THR A 115 29.43 35.17 -76.30
C THR A 115 30.55 34.27 -75.82
N ASN A 116 31.64 34.87 -75.34
CA ASN A 116 32.63 34.13 -74.56
C ASN A 116 32.06 33.92 -73.16
N VAL A 117 31.84 32.67 -72.81
CA VAL A 117 31.32 32.24 -71.51
C VAL A 117 32.51 31.87 -70.63
N SER A 118 32.61 32.52 -69.48
CA SER A 118 33.60 32.16 -68.45
C SER A 118 33.05 31.01 -67.60
N VAL A 119 33.69 29.85 -67.65
CA VAL A 119 33.32 28.66 -66.89
C VAL A 119 34.29 28.49 -65.73
N SER A 120 33.83 28.71 -64.51
CA SER A 120 34.65 28.59 -63.31
C SER A 120 34.40 27.26 -62.60
N ALA A 121 35.44 26.69 -62.00
CA ALA A 121 35.27 25.61 -61.05
C ALA A 121 34.76 26.17 -59.73
N ASP A 122 33.77 25.51 -59.15
CA ASP A 122 33.38 25.79 -57.77
C ASP A 122 34.42 25.20 -56.83
N THR A 123 35.02 26.06 -56.02
CA THR A 123 36.10 25.74 -55.08
C THR A 123 35.76 26.19 -53.66
N SER A 124 34.55 26.72 -53.46
CA SER A 124 34.10 27.25 -52.17
C SER A 124 33.29 26.18 -51.47
N ALA A 125 33.60 25.92 -50.20
CA ALA A 125 32.74 25.07 -49.37
C ALA A 125 31.46 25.83 -48.97
N PRO A 126 30.36 25.10 -48.66
CA PRO A 126 29.17 25.70 -48.08
C PRO A 126 29.48 26.46 -46.80
N SER A 127 28.72 27.51 -46.50
CA SER A 127 28.72 28.13 -45.17
C SER A 127 27.62 27.51 -44.31
N LEU A 128 27.93 27.20 -43.05
CA LEU A 128 27.00 26.61 -42.07
C LEU A 128 26.79 27.53 -40.88
N SER A 129 25.54 27.67 -40.45
CA SER A 129 25.16 28.43 -39.25
C SER A 129 25.20 27.56 -37.99
N PRO A 130 25.26 28.16 -36.78
CA PRO A 130 25.08 27.43 -35.52
C PRO A 130 23.80 26.60 -35.49
N PHE A 131 23.76 25.56 -34.67
CA PHE A 131 22.58 24.72 -34.58
C PHE A 131 21.40 25.47 -33.97
N SER A 132 20.21 25.08 -34.42
CA SER A 132 18.93 25.45 -33.83
C SER A 132 18.18 24.17 -33.45
N PHE A 133 17.46 24.23 -32.34
CA PHE A 133 16.79 23.08 -31.73
C PHE A 133 15.30 23.38 -31.58
N THR A 134 14.46 22.54 -32.16
CA THR A 134 13.00 22.67 -32.04
C THR A 134 12.37 21.31 -31.72
N PRO A 135 11.67 21.14 -30.58
CA PRO A 135 11.54 22.06 -29.45
C PRO A 135 12.86 22.26 -28.69
N ALA A 136 12.85 23.06 -27.62
CA ALA A 136 14.01 23.23 -26.74
C ALA A 136 14.52 21.88 -26.19
N LEU A 137 15.83 21.78 -25.96
CA LEU A 137 16.50 20.54 -25.57
C LEU A 137 16.02 20.03 -24.22
N SER A 138 15.64 18.75 -24.19
CA SER A 138 15.34 17.99 -22.97
C SER A 138 15.71 16.52 -23.19
N ALA A 139 16.36 15.92 -22.19
CA ALA A 139 16.74 14.50 -22.26
C ALA A 139 15.51 13.61 -22.50
N GLY A 140 15.64 12.62 -23.37
CA GLY A 140 14.57 11.68 -23.73
C GLY A 140 13.45 12.27 -24.62
N THR A 141 13.52 13.55 -25.01
CA THR A 141 12.54 14.18 -25.89
C THR A 141 13.06 14.25 -27.32
N PRO A 142 12.30 13.84 -28.34
CA PRO A 142 12.65 14.06 -29.74
C PRO A 142 12.76 15.56 -30.05
N THR A 143 13.90 15.96 -30.60
CA THR A 143 14.20 17.33 -31.00
C THR A 143 14.74 17.33 -32.42
N THR A 144 14.25 18.25 -33.26
CA THR A 144 14.83 18.49 -34.57
C THR A 144 16.07 19.37 -34.42
N ILE A 145 17.22 18.84 -34.81
CA ILE A 145 18.49 19.57 -34.95
C ILE A 145 18.53 20.15 -36.35
N SER A 146 18.70 21.46 -36.47
CA SER A 146 18.73 22.16 -37.76
C SER A 146 19.91 23.11 -37.87
N THR A 147 20.55 23.15 -39.04
CA THR A 147 21.51 24.20 -39.41
C THR A 147 21.10 24.83 -40.74
N TYR A 148 21.34 26.13 -40.89
CA TYR A 148 21.17 26.83 -42.16
C TYR A 148 22.46 26.71 -42.96
N TYR A 149 22.34 26.27 -44.23
CA TYR A 149 23.42 26.26 -45.18
C TYR A 149 23.21 27.33 -46.25
N SER A 150 24.30 27.92 -46.71
CA SER A 150 24.31 28.85 -47.84
C SER A 150 25.57 28.70 -48.67
N GLU A 151 25.40 28.73 -49.97
CA GLU A 151 26.46 28.81 -50.97
C GLU A 151 26.60 30.25 -51.48
N SER A 152 27.74 30.54 -52.09
CA SER A 152 27.91 31.78 -52.85
C SER A 152 26.97 31.81 -54.08
N ASP A 153 26.72 33.00 -54.65
CA ASP A 153 25.91 33.17 -55.87
C ASP A 153 26.44 32.38 -57.10
N PHE A 154 27.64 31.81 -56.98
CA PHE A 154 28.34 31.00 -57.97
C PHE A 154 28.62 29.57 -57.48
N GLY A 155 27.92 29.09 -56.45
CA GLY A 155 28.07 27.72 -55.93
C GLY A 155 27.38 26.67 -56.79
N SER A 156 27.83 25.43 -56.65
CA SER A 156 27.27 24.23 -57.29
C SER A 156 26.00 23.71 -56.59
N GLY A 157 25.65 24.29 -55.44
CA GLY A 157 24.50 23.94 -54.62
C GLY A 157 24.78 22.72 -53.74
N ILE A 158 24.03 22.60 -52.63
CA ILE A 158 24.28 21.55 -51.65
C ILE A 158 23.97 20.14 -52.22
N GLN A 159 24.81 19.16 -51.93
CA GLN A 159 24.57 17.76 -52.31
C GLN A 159 24.04 16.94 -51.13
N SER A 160 24.66 17.04 -49.96
CA SER A 160 24.26 16.29 -48.77
C SER A 160 24.76 16.95 -47.50
N CYS A 161 24.06 16.69 -46.38
CA CYS A 161 24.52 17.01 -45.03
C CYS A 161 24.36 15.77 -44.14
N ILE A 162 25.39 15.46 -43.35
CA ILE A 162 25.46 14.29 -42.47
C ILE A 162 25.66 14.78 -41.03
N LEU A 163 24.77 14.36 -40.14
CA LEU A 163 24.82 14.66 -38.71
C LEU A 163 25.44 13.50 -37.93
N THR A 164 26.37 13.84 -37.03
CA THR A 164 27.02 12.94 -36.08
C THR A 164 26.85 13.50 -34.66
N VAL A 165 26.44 12.65 -33.72
CA VAL A 165 26.27 12.99 -32.30
C VAL A 165 27.10 12.02 -31.45
N ASP A 166 27.83 12.53 -30.45
CA ASP A 166 28.66 11.73 -29.54
C ASP A 166 29.73 10.87 -30.23
N GLY A 167 30.20 11.31 -31.41
CA GLY A 167 31.19 10.57 -32.21
C GLY A 167 30.67 9.27 -32.84
N ILE A 168 29.36 9.01 -32.76
CA ILE A 168 28.73 7.87 -33.42
C ILE A 168 28.30 8.31 -34.82
N GLU A 169 29.18 8.10 -35.81
CA GLU A 169 28.68 7.78 -37.16
C GLU A 169 28.07 6.37 -37.05
N LEU A 170 26.75 6.30 -37.02
CA LEU A 170 26.01 5.04 -36.98
C LEU A 170 26.49 4.14 -38.14
N LEU A 171 26.77 2.87 -37.83
CA LEU A 171 27.32 1.78 -38.65
C LEU A 171 26.50 1.40 -39.92
N LEU A 172 25.70 2.32 -40.46
CA LEU A 172 24.91 2.15 -41.67
C LEU A 172 25.08 3.37 -42.60
N PRO A 173 25.42 3.17 -43.89
CA PRO A 173 25.41 4.25 -44.86
C PRO A 173 24.03 4.94 -44.87
N GLY A 174 23.99 6.24 -44.62
CA GLY A 174 22.77 7.06 -44.71
C GLY A 174 22.01 7.30 -43.39
N SER A 175 22.39 6.68 -42.26
CA SER A 175 21.72 6.94 -40.98
C SER A 175 22.03 8.31 -40.38
N GLY A 176 23.07 9.01 -40.86
CA GLY A 176 23.41 10.39 -40.51
C GLY A 176 22.78 11.45 -41.43
N LEU A 177 22.21 11.05 -42.58
CA LEU A 177 21.72 11.99 -43.59
C LEU A 177 20.61 12.91 -43.05
N MET A 178 20.75 14.21 -43.29
CA MET A 178 19.77 15.24 -42.94
C MET A 178 18.82 15.52 -44.11
N THR A 179 17.61 16.00 -43.79
CA THR A 179 16.63 16.46 -44.78
C THR A 179 16.97 17.89 -45.20
N LEU A 180 17.04 18.15 -46.51
CA LEU A 180 17.34 19.47 -47.07
C LEU A 180 16.04 20.17 -47.50
N SER A 181 15.70 21.30 -46.87
CA SER A 181 14.44 22.01 -47.17
C SER A 181 14.36 22.56 -48.60
N GLY A 182 15.49 22.99 -49.18
CA GLY A 182 15.60 23.41 -50.58
C GLY A 182 15.80 22.27 -51.57
N GLY A 183 15.94 21.03 -51.10
CA GLY A 183 16.32 19.89 -51.92
C GLY A 183 17.80 19.90 -52.36
N ILE A 184 18.21 18.83 -53.03
CA ILE A 184 19.57 18.67 -53.55
C ILE A 184 19.81 19.71 -54.67
N GLY A 185 20.91 20.46 -54.59
CA GLY A 185 21.30 21.51 -55.55
C GLY A 185 20.79 22.90 -55.18
N SER A 186 20.13 23.06 -54.04
CA SER A 186 19.77 24.39 -53.56
C SER A 186 21.00 25.18 -53.12
N LEU A 187 21.03 26.47 -53.44
CA LEU A 187 22.09 27.38 -52.97
C LEU A 187 21.89 27.78 -51.50
N THR A 188 20.67 27.70 -50.99
CA THR A 188 20.37 28.04 -49.59
C THR A 188 19.28 27.14 -49.03
N GLY A 189 19.30 26.87 -47.73
CA GLY A 189 18.22 26.15 -47.08
C GLY A 189 18.58 25.69 -45.68
N THR A 190 17.78 24.77 -45.16
CA THR A 190 17.97 24.19 -43.83
C THR A 190 18.22 22.70 -43.99
N ALA A 191 19.28 22.20 -43.35
CA ALA A 191 19.51 20.78 -43.15
C ALA A 191 18.99 20.41 -41.76
N SER A 192 18.03 19.49 -41.68
CA SER A 192 17.38 19.13 -40.42
C SER A 192 17.29 17.63 -40.20
N LYS A 193 17.33 17.22 -38.93
CA LYS A 193 17.17 15.82 -38.52
C LYS A 193 16.66 15.69 -37.09
N ASP A 194 15.72 14.80 -36.89
CA ASP A 194 15.24 14.44 -35.55
C ASP A 194 16.26 13.58 -34.82
N HIS A 195 16.54 13.93 -33.57
CA HIS A 195 17.41 13.20 -32.67
C HIS A 195 16.82 13.19 -31.25
N THR A 196 17.18 12.21 -30.44
CA THR A 196 16.80 12.14 -29.03
C THR A 196 18.05 11.90 -28.20
N PHE A 197 18.46 12.91 -27.43
CA PHE A 197 19.56 12.76 -26.47
C PHE A 197 19.10 11.89 -25.30
N ALA A 198 19.77 10.74 -25.09
CA ALA A 198 19.36 9.77 -24.07
C ALA A 198 19.60 10.27 -22.63
N SER A 199 20.56 11.16 -22.43
CA SER A 199 20.94 11.71 -21.14
C SER A 199 21.00 13.23 -21.19
N SER A 200 20.93 13.87 -20.02
CA SER A 200 21.36 15.26 -19.87
C SER A 200 22.88 15.34 -19.85
N GLY A 201 23.42 16.54 -20.06
CA GLY A 201 24.86 16.77 -20.08
C GLY A 201 25.37 17.29 -21.42
N SER A 202 26.68 17.14 -21.64
CA SER A 202 27.40 17.71 -22.76
C SER A 202 27.57 16.67 -23.88
N HIS A 203 27.14 17.02 -25.09
CA HIS A 203 27.16 16.17 -26.28
C HIS A 203 27.87 16.91 -27.43
N PRO A 204 28.99 16.38 -27.98
CA PRO A 204 29.55 16.92 -29.21
C PRO A 204 28.64 16.58 -30.39
N VAL A 205 28.22 17.62 -31.12
CA VAL A 205 27.39 17.50 -32.33
C VAL A 205 28.17 18.06 -33.50
N VAL A 206 28.26 17.27 -34.57
CA VAL A 206 28.99 17.59 -35.79
C VAL A 206 28.04 17.46 -36.98
N VAL A 207 28.07 18.43 -37.87
CA VAL A 207 27.44 18.32 -39.19
C VAL A 207 28.49 18.57 -40.26
N GLU A 208 28.55 17.67 -41.24
CA GLU A 208 29.37 17.81 -42.43
C GLU A 208 28.46 17.94 -43.65
N CYS A 209 28.61 19.01 -44.40
CA CYS A 209 27.83 19.31 -45.59
C CYS A 209 28.76 19.37 -46.80
N SER A 210 28.37 18.71 -47.90
CA SER A 210 29.09 18.71 -49.17
C SER A 210 28.26 19.35 -50.26
N ASP A 211 28.88 20.16 -51.12
CA ASP A 211 28.25 20.67 -52.34
C ASP A 211 28.33 19.64 -53.50
N ARG A 212 27.85 20.01 -54.69
CA ARG A 212 27.90 19.15 -55.88
C ARG A 212 29.25 19.12 -56.58
N ALA A 213 30.13 20.07 -56.30
CA ALA A 213 31.52 20.08 -56.76
C ALA A 213 32.45 19.23 -55.89
N GLY A 214 31.97 18.80 -54.71
CA GLY A 214 32.70 17.99 -53.74
C GLY A 214 33.40 18.81 -52.65
N ASN A 215 33.15 20.11 -52.55
CA ASN A 215 33.65 20.94 -51.45
C ASN A 215 32.84 20.65 -50.19
N THR A 216 33.51 20.56 -49.05
CA THR A 216 32.91 20.16 -47.76
C THR A 216 33.17 21.20 -46.68
N GLU A 217 32.16 21.48 -45.86
CA GLU A 217 32.29 22.27 -44.63
C GLU A 217 31.81 21.45 -43.43
N THR A 218 32.50 21.60 -42.30
CA THR A 218 32.15 20.94 -41.04
C THR A 218 31.86 21.96 -39.96
N HIS A 219 30.67 21.90 -39.37
CA HIS A 219 30.34 22.66 -38.18
C HIS A 219 30.29 21.75 -36.95
N THR A 220 30.98 22.13 -35.88
CA THR A 220 31.02 21.39 -34.61
C THR A 220 30.58 22.31 -33.47
N GLU A 221 29.65 21.84 -32.64
CA GLU A 221 29.17 22.53 -31.45
C GLU A 221 29.11 21.54 -30.27
N THR A 222 29.43 22.02 -29.06
CA THR A 222 29.16 21.27 -27.83
C THR A 222 27.79 21.63 -27.31
N VAL A 223 26.83 20.75 -27.51
CA VAL A 223 25.43 20.95 -27.11
C VAL A 223 25.25 20.50 -25.66
N THR A 224 24.75 21.40 -24.80
CA THR A 224 24.44 21.05 -23.41
C THR A 224 22.95 20.80 -23.26
N VAL A 225 22.57 19.55 -23.08
CA VAL A 225 21.20 19.15 -22.75
C VAL A 225 20.97 19.45 -21.27
N PRO A 226 20.00 20.32 -20.92
CA PRO A 226 19.75 20.69 -19.53
C PRO A 226 19.50 19.46 -18.65
N ILE A 227 20.08 19.46 -17.45
CA ILE A 227 19.67 18.54 -16.39
C ILE A 227 18.24 18.93 -16.00
N PRO A 228 17.28 17.99 -15.91
CA PRO A 228 15.97 18.32 -15.38
C PRO A 228 16.15 18.90 -13.99
N VAL A 229 15.78 20.18 -13.82
CA VAL A 229 15.81 20.82 -12.51
C VAL A 229 14.73 20.17 -11.66
N ASP A 230 15.12 19.60 -10.53
CA ASP A 230 14.15 19.07 -9.59
C ASP A 230 13.43 20.22 -8.90
N THR A 231 12.11 20.27 -9.05
CA THR A 231 11.27 21.29 -8.42
C THR A 231 10.27 20.70 -7.44
N ILE A 232 10.25 19.37 -7.29
CA ILE A 232 9.30 18.69 -6.43
C ILE A 232 9.97 18.50 -5.08
N THR A 233 9.34 19.01 -4.02
CA THR A 233 9.84 18.80 -2.65
C THR A 233 9.61 17.37 -2.21
N PRO A 234 10.47 16.79 -1.37
CA PRO A 234 10.21 15.51 -0.73
C PRO A 234 8.87 15.49 0.01
N THR A 235 8.16 14.37 -0.03
CA THR A 235 6.95 14.13 0.78
C THR A 235 7.32 13.32 2.01
N ILE A 236 6.81 13.72 3.19
CA ILE A 236 7.10 13.08 4.48
C ILE A 236 5.81 12.46 5.05
N GLY A 237 5.87 11.20 5.48
CA GLY A 237 4.77 10.50 6.14
C GLY A 237 4.54 10.95 7.58
N ALA A 238 3.58 10.31 8.26
CA ALA A 238 3.32 10.59 9.67
C ALA A 238 4.54 10.26 10.54
N ILE A 239 4.79 11.10 11.56
CA ILE A 239 5.85 10.87 12.54
C ILE A 239 5.37 9.86 13.59
N SER A 240 6.20 8.87 13.88
CA SER A 240 5.93 7.78 14.81
C SER A 240 7.13 7.51 15.71
N PRO A 241 6.94 7.11 16.98
CA PRO A 241 5.66 6.97 17.69
C PRO A 241 5.06 8.32 18.14
N THR A 242 3.77 8.35 18.46
CA THR A 242 3.06 9.53 19.03
C THR A 242 3.12 9.59 20.55
N THR A 243 3.71 8.59 21.20
CA THR A 243 3.91 8.52 22.65
C THR A 243 5.34 8.08 22.98
N ALA A 244 5.85 8.54 24.11
CA ALA A 244 7.17 8.19 24.63
C ALA A 244 7.19 8.25 26.17
N THR A 245 8.27 7.78 26.77
CA THR A 245 8.47 7.83 28.22
C THR A 245 9.65 8.73 28.56
N ALA A 246 9.49 9.61 29.54
CA ALA A 246 10.54 10.54 29.96
C ALA A 246 11.81 9.77 30.37
N ALA A 247 12.98 10.29 29.99
CA ALA A 247 14.32 9.72 30.17
C ALA A 247 14.58 8.35 29.49
N ALA A 248 13.64 7.83 28.68
CA ALA A 248 13.86 6.66 27.84
C ALA A 248 14.24 7.08 26.40
N SER A 249 15.14 6.32 25.77
CA SER A 249 15.44 6.49 24.35
C SER A 249 14.25 6.04 23.51
N THR A 250 13.80 6.90 22.59
CA THR A 250 12.67 6.64 21.68
C THR A 250 13.11 6.86 20.24
N ALA A 251 12.96 5.83 19.40
CA ALA A 251 13.24 5.92 17.97
C ALA A 251 12.13 6.71 17.25
N ILE A 252 12.36 8.00 16.98
CA ILE A 252 11.46 8.83 16.18
C ILE A 252 11.72 8.53 14.70
N SER A 253 10.66 8.27 13.94
CA SER A 253 10.76 7.92 12.54
C SER A 253 9.64 8.51 11.69
N ALA A 254 9.91 8.67 10.40
CA ALA A 254 8.93 9.02 9.38
C ALA A 254 9.32 8.37 8.05
N SER A 255 8.33 8.09 7.19
CA SER A 255 8.61 7.73 5.79
C SER A 255 8.91 8.97 4.96
N PHE A 256 9.67 8.82 3.88
CA PHE A 256 9.87 9.86 2.88
C PHE A 256 9.73 9.30 1.45
N SER A 257 9.39 10.16 0.49
CA SER A 257 9.42 9.86 -0.94
C SER A 257 9.66 11.11 -1.78
N ASP A 258 10.38 10.94 -2.89
CA ASP A 258 10.73 11.98 -3.85
C ASP A 258 10.89 11.38 -5.26
N ASN A 259 10.78 12.20 -6.32
CA ASN A 259 10.89 11.78 -7.72
C ASN A 259 12.32 11.52 -8.19
N ILE A 260 13.33 12.21 -7.62
CA ILE A 260 14.74 11.99 -7.98
C ILE A 260 15.50 11.40 -6.81
N GLY A 261 15.31 11.92 -5.60
CA GLY A 261 15.99 11.40 -4.43
C GLY A 261 16.10 12.38 -3.29
N VAL A 262 16.00 11.83 -2.08
CA VAL A 262 16.29 12.53 -0.84
C VAL A 262 17.79 12.41 -0.55
N THR A 263 18.42 13.44 0.01
CA THR A 263 19.85 13.48 0.40
C THR A 263 20.04 13.52 1.92
N ALA A 264 19.18 14.24 2.65
CA ALA A 264 19.27 14.36 4.11
C ALA A 264 17.89 14.46 4.74
N CYS A 265 17.79 14.08 6.02
CA CYS A 265 16.62 14.30 6.86
C CYS A 265 17.07 14.77 8.25
N THR A 266 16.35 15.70 8.86
CA THR A 266 16.65 16.24 10.21
C THR A 266 15.42 16.18 11.09
N LEU A 267 15.64 15.91 12.38
CA LEU A 267 14.61 15.97 13.41
C LEU A 267 14.71 17.28 14.17
N HIS A 268 13.59 17.97 14.34
CA HIS A 268 13.45 19.12 15.25
C HIS A 268 12.44 18.78 16.35
N VAL A 269 12.78 19.15 17.58
CA VAL A 269 11.90 18.99 18.76
C VAL A 269 11.66 20.36 19.37
N ASN A 270 10.39 20.74 19.50
CA ASN A 270 9.96 22.09 19.92
C ASN A 270 10.62 23.22 19.12
N GLY A 271 10.84 23.00 17.81
CA GLY A 271 11.47 23.96 16.91
C GLY A 271 13.00 24.02 16.99
N VAL A 272 13.65 23.22 17.85
CA VAL A 272 15.11 23.14 17.97
C VAL A 272 15.62 21.91 17.23
N LEU A 273 16.70 22.06 16.44
CA LEU A 273 17.35 20.94 15.75
C LEU A 273 17.87 19.93 16.78
N ALA A 274 17.33 18.72 16.74
CA ALA A 274 17.82 17.58 17.52
C ALA A 274 19.00 16.90 16.81
N GLY A 275 18.97 16.84 15.47
CA GLY A 275 20.09 16.40 14.63
C GLY A 275 19.65 15.67 13.37
N ASP A 276 20.63 15.05 12.70
CA ASP A 276 20.42 14.32 11.45
C ASP A 276 19.81 12.94 11.70
N MET A 277 18.83 12.58 10.88
CA MET A 277 18.19 11.26 10.91
C MET A 277 18.92 10.27 10.00
N THR A 278 19.05 9.04 10.46
CA THR A 278 19.57 7.94 9.64
C THR A 278 18.51 7.54 8.63
N ARG A 279 18.89 7.47 7.35
CA ARG A 279 17.98 7.13 6.26
C ARG A 279 18.19 5.71 5.76
N ALA A 280 17.10 5.04 5.42
CA ALA A 280 17.09 3.80 4.66
C ALA A 280 16.34 4.03 3.34
N GLY A 281 17.04 4.02 2.21
CA GLY A 281 16.50 4.30 0.87
C GLY A 281 16.95 5.65 0.29
N THR A 282 16.83 5.82 -1.04
CA THR A 282 17.28 7.01 -1.77
C THR A 282 16.11 7.85 -2.28
N THR A 283 15.25 7.30 -3.13
CA THR A 283 14.02 7.96 -3.65
C THR A 283 12.83 7.80 -2.72
N SER A 284 12.69 6.65 -2.05
CA SER A 284 11.68 6.42 -1.02
C SER A 284 12.24 5.55 0.08
N GLY A 285 11.66 5.66 1.28
CA GLY A 285 12.15 4.91 2.44
C GLY A 285 11.74 5.51 3.77
N SER A 286 12.59 5.34 4.78
CA SER A 286 12.36 5.86 6.13
C SER A 286 13.58 6.60 6.68
N ALA A 287 13.32 7.61 7.49
CA ALA A 287 14.31 8.31 8.28
C ALA A 287 14.02 8.07 9.77
N SER A 288 15.03 7.73 10.57
CA SER A 288 14.90 7.52 12.00
C SER A 288 16.04 8.14 12.82
N MET A 289 15.72 8.56 14.05
CA MET A 289 16.68 9.04 15.03
C MET A 289 16.17 8.68 16.44
N ASP A 290 17.05 8.12 17.26
CA ASP A 290 16.78 7.95 18.68
C ASP A 290 16.84 9.31 19.40
N TYR A 291 15.82 9.62 20.20
CA TYR A 291 15.72 10.85 20.97
C TYR A 291 15.29 10.57 22.41
N ILE A 292 15.90 11.27 23.37
CA ILE A 292 15.57 11.17 24.80
C ILE A 292 14.82 12.43 25.23
N PHE A 293 13.55 12.29 25.59
CA PHE A 293 12.75 13.38 26.14
C PHE A 293 13.06 13.56 27.64
N PRO A 294 13.48 14.75 28.11
CA PRO A 294 13.97 14.92 29.47
C PRO A 294 12.87 14.84 30.55
N SER A 295 11.64 15.23 30.22
CA SER A 295 10.51 15.26 31.15
C SER A 295 9.20 14.91 30.49
N ALA A 296 8.19 14.56 31.29
CA ALA A 296 6.83 14.40 30.82
C ALA A 296 6.28 15.72 30.27
N GLY A 297 5.41 15.63 29.25
CA GLY A 297 4.87 16.78 28.55
C GLY A 297 4.51 16.46 27.10
N SER A 298 3.99 17.45 26.40
CA SER A 298 3.72 17.37 24.96
C SER A 298 4.85 18.05 24.20
N TYR A 299 5.45 17.35 23.24
CA TYR A 299 6.54 17.85 22.42
C TYR A 299 6.11 17.90 20.96
N SER A 300 6.32 19.04 20.31
CA SER A 300 6.16 19.19 18.87
C SER A 300 7.38 18.59 18.18
N THR A 301 7.18 17.66 17.27
CA THR A 301 8.24 17.05 16.45
C THR A 301 8.04 17.42 15.00
N GLN A 302 9.13 17.78 14.32
CA GLN A 302 9.14 18.12 12.91
C GLN A 302 10.26 17.34 12.22
N VAL A 303 9.94 16.71 11.10
CA VAL A 303 10.93 16.05 10.23
C VAL A 303 11.01 16.85 8.94
N ASN A 304 12.22 17.30 8.61
CA ASN A 304 12.53 17.99 7.37
C ASN A 304 13.45 17.10 6.53
N CYS A 305 13.11 16.82 5.27
CA CYS A 305 14.03 16.15 4.35
C CYS A 305 14.32 17.00 3.12
N PHE A 306 15.55 16.87 2.61
CA PHE A 306 16.14 17.66 1.55
C PHE A 306 16.40 16.76 0.35
N ASP A 307 16.13 17.23 -0.87
CA ASP A 307 16.56 16.56 -2.10
C ASP A 307 17.98 16.97 -2.52
N LEU A 308 18.41 16.63 -3.74
CA LEU A 308 19.74 16.96 -4.25
C LEU A 308 19.90 18.45 -4.65
N VAL A 309 18.80 19.13 -4.97
CA VAL A 309 18.78 20.52 -5.43
C VAL A 309 18.47 21.49 -4.27
N GLY A 310 18.14 20.95 -3.09
CA GLY A 310 17.87 21.68 -1.86
C GLY A 310 16.41 21.95 -1.58
N ASN A 311 15.46 21.36 -2.32
CA ASN A 311 14.04 21.48 -2.00
C ASN A 311 13.76 20.74 -0.67
N VAL A 312 12.88 21.33 0.15
CA VAL A 312 12.64 20.85 1.52
C VAL A 312 11.20 20.40 1.70
N GLY A 313 11.02 19.12 2.01
CA GLY A 313 9.79 18.53 2.47
C GLY A 313 9.69 18.56 4.00
N MET A 314 8.50 18.78 4.54
CA MET A 314 8.28 18.87 5.99
C MET A 314 6.98 18.17 6.39
N ASN A 315 7.01 17.48 7.54
CA ASN A 315 5.81 17.14 8.29
C ASN A 315 6.01 17.39 9.79
N THR A 316 4.91 17.66 10.49
CA THR A 316 4.90 17.90 11.93
C THR A 316 3.98 16.90 12.62
N GLY A 317 4.30 16.60 13.87
CA GLY A 317 3.57 15.66 14.72
C GLY A 317 3.75 16.03 16.18
N THR A 318 3.02 15.35 17.05
CA THR A 318 3.09 15.56 18.49
C THR A 318 3.44 14.25 19.16
N VAL A 319 4.47 14.28 20.02
CA VAL A 319 4.81 13.16 20.90
C VAL A 319 4.37 13.51 22.31
N THR A 320 3.45 12.71 22.85
CA THR A 320 3.02 12.83 24.25
C THR A 320 3.93 11.99 25.12
N VAL A 321 4.73 12.65 25.95
CA VAL A 321 5.70 12.01 26.85
C VAL A 321 5.07 11.86 28.22
N THR A 322 4.96 10.63 28.70
CA THR A 322 4.50 10.34 30.07
C THR A 322 5.70 10.14 31.00
N THR A 323 5.48 10.34 32.30
CA THR A 323 6.49 9.98 33.30
C THR A 323 6.76 8.48 33.22
N ALA A 324 8.02 8.08 33.35
CA ALA A 324 8.34 6.68 33.60
C ALA A 324 7.56 6.22 34.84
N SER A 325 6.64 5.28 34.65
CA SER A 325 5.99 4.64 35.78
C SER A 325 7.10 3.92 36.54
N THR A 326 7.38 4.36 37.77
CA THR A 326 8.14 3.52 38.68
C THR A 326 7.37 2.21 38.81
N ALA A 327 8.05 1.07 38.63
CA ALA A 327 7.43 -0.22 38.90
C ALA A 327 6.81 -0.19 40.30
N ASP A 328 5.59 -0.69 40.44
CA ASP A 328 4.97 -0.83 41.76
C ASP A 328 5.84 -1.76 42.60
N THR A 329 6.20 -1.31 43.80
CA THR A 329 7.09 -2.04 44.73
C THR A 329 6.39 -2.37 46.04
N ILE A 330 5.15 -1.94 46.21
CA ILE A 330 4.39 -2.17 47.43
C ILE A 330 3.69 -3.51 47.27
N SER A 331 3.89 -4.43 48.21
CA SER A 331 3.20 -5.72 48.20
C SER A 331 1.76 -5.57 48.69
N PRO A 332 0.83 -6.38 48.16
CA PRO A 332 -0.51 -6.48 48.73
C PRO A 332 -0.48 -6.82 50.22
N THR A 333 -1.50 -6.39 50.95
CA THR A 333 -1.71 -6.77 52.35
C THR A 333 -2.93 -7.68 52.45
N VAL A 334 -2.80 -8.82 53.14
CA VAL A 334 -3.94 -9.70 53.50
C VAL A 334 -4.20 -9.55 54.99
N LEU A 335 -5.43 -9.16 55.36
CA LEU A 335 -5.76 -8.71 56.72
C LEU A 335 -6.34 -9.82 57.59
N SER A 336 -7.16 -10.71 57.02
CA SER A 336 -7.83 -11.77 57.76
C SER A 336 -8.21 -12.93 56.85
N ILE A 337 -8.51 -14.09 57.45
CA ILE A 337 -9.11 -15.26 56.81
C ILE A 337 -10.25 -15.74 57.72
N ASN A 338 -11.47 -15.94 57.23
CA ASN A 338 -12.63 -16.38 58.01
C ASN A 338 -13.35 -17.57 57.34
N PRO A 339 -14.05 -18.43 58.11
CA PRO A 339 -14.22 -18.44 59.57
C PRO A 339 -12.99 -18.99 60.35
N SER A 340 -13.05 -19.00 61.70
CA SER A 340 -11.97 -19.56 62.58
C SER A 340 -12.12 -21.04 62.90
N SER A 341 -13.34 -21.54 62.76
CA SER A 341 -13.73 -22.89 63.13
C SER A 341 -14.73 -23.41 62.13
N VAL A 342 -14.68 -24.71 61.86
CA VAL A 342 -15.46 -25.38 60.83
C VAL A 342 -15.85 -26.78 61.28
N THR A 343 -16.89 -27.33 60.65
CA THR A 343 -17.27 -28.72 60.87
C THR A 343 -16.48 -29.63 59.94
N THR A 344 -15.85 -30.66 60.49
CA THR A 344 -15.10 -31.65 59.69
C THR A 344 -16.02 -32.34 58.68
N GLY A 345 -15.55 -32.49 57.44
CA GLY A 345 -16.33 -33.07 56.35
C GLY A 345 -17.35 -32.14 55.69
N ALA A 346 -17.61 -30.96 56.25
CA ALA A 346 -18.48 -29.96 55.62
C ALA A 346 -17.69 -29.02 54.69
N SER A 347 -18.23 -28.75 53.51
CA SER A 347 -17.68 -27.74 52.59
C SER A 347 -17.92 -26.35 53.16
N THR A 348 -16.86 -25.60 53.42
CA THR A 348 -16.92 -24.25 54.01
C THR A 348 -16.35 -23.22 53.06
N LEU A 349 -17.03 -22.09 52.88
CA LEU A 349 -16.50 -20.94 52.15
C LEU A 349 -15.48 -20.18 53.02
N LEU A 350 -14.21 -20.20 52.62
CA LEU A 350 -13.16 -19.40 53.21
C LEU A 350 -13.12 -18.03 52.53
N SER A 351 -13.01 -16.96 53.31
CA SER A 351 -12.95 -15.59 52.83
C SER A 351 -11.78 -14.84 53.44
N ALA A 352 -10.94 -14.23 52.61
CA ALA A 352 -9.81 -13.42 53.02
C ALA A 352 -9.95 -11.97 52.54
N THR A 353 -9.64 -10.99 53.39
CA THR A 353 -9.68 -9.56 53.01
C THR A 353 -8.30 -9.10 52.57
N PHE A 354 -8.22 -8.38 51.45
CA PHE A 354 -6.97 -7.85 50.91
C PHE A 354 -7.06 -6.35 50.59
N ALA A 355 -5.90 -5.70 50.52
CA ALA A 355 -5.73 -4.32 50.05
C ALA A 355 -4.35 -4.09 49.39
N ASP A 356 -4.27 -3.15 48.47
CA ASP A 356 -3.07 -2.75 47.74
C ASP A 356 -3.20 -1.30 47.21
N ASN A 357 -2.09 -0.62 46.90
CA ASN A 357 -2.08 0.76 46.38
C ASN A 357 -2.48 0.85 44.90
N VAL A 358 -2.19 -0.15 44.08
CA VAL A 358 -2.54 -0.16 42.64
C VAL A 358 -3.58 -1.23 42.33
N GLY A 359 -3.39 -2.44 42.85
CA GLY A 359 -4.38 -3.50 42.72
C GLY A 359 -3.83 -4.91 42.85
N VAL A 360 -4.65 -5.79 43.43
CA VAL A 360 -4.38 -7.22 43.55
C VAL A 360 -4.87 -7.97 42.31
N SER A 361 -3.99 -8.77 41.71
CA SER A 361 -4.26 -9.55 40.49
C SER A 361 -4.63 -11.01 40.76
N SER A 362 -4.14 -11.61 41.86
CA SER A 362 -4.45 -13.00 42.20
C SER A 362 -4.35 -13.24 43.70
N CYS A 363 -5.17 -14.14 44.23
CA CYS A 363 -4.97 -14.72 45.56
C CYS A 363 -5.04 -16.25 45.48
N ARG A 364 -4.12 -16.94 46.15
CA ARG A 364 -4.03 -18.41 46.20
C ARG A 364 -4.20 -18.91 47.62
N LEU A 365 -5.04 -19.93 47.77
CA LEU A 365 -5.33 -20.60 49.04
C LEU A 365 -4.41 -21.80 49.23
N TYR A 366 -3.81 -21.91 50.42
CA TYR A 366 -3.04 -23.06 50.86
C TYR A 366 -3.60 -23.58 52.18
N VAL A 367 -3.72 -24.90 52.32
CA VAL A 367 -4.10 -25.56 53.58
C VAL A 367 -3.02 -26.59 53.91
N ASN A 368 -2.47 -26.51 55.13
CA ASN A 368 -1.33 -27.31 55.58
C ASN A 368 -0.18 -27.33 54.56
N SER A 369 0.16 -26.15 54.05
CA SER A 369 1.18 -25.91 53.00
C SER A 369 0.86 -26.44 51.60
N ALA A 370 -0.21 -27.21 51.40
CA ALA A 370 -0.64 -27.67 50.08
C ALA A 370 -1.47 -26.60 49.37
N LEU A 371 -1.18 -26.34 48.08
CA LEU A 371 -1.97 -25.43 47.26
C LEU A 371 -3.35 -26.04 46.99
N VAL A 372 -4.40 -25.32 47.39
CA VAL A 372 -5.79 -25.66 47.06
C VAL A 372 -6.16 -25.12 45.69
N GLY A 373 -5.80 -23.86 45.41
CA GLY A 373 -6.10 -23.23 44.12
C GLY A 373 -6.16 -21.70 44.20
N VAL A 374 -6.60 -21.09 43.10
CA VAL A 374 -6.87 -19.65 42.99
C VAL A 374 -8.23 -19.35 43.62
N MET A 375 -8.32 -18.24 44.36
CA MET A 375 -9.54 -17.74 44.98
C MET A 375 -10.25 -16.76 44.05
N GLY A 376 -11.58 -16.70 44.12
CA GLY A 376 -12.38 -15.69 43.41
C GLY A 376 -12.23 -14.33 44.09
N LEU A 377 -11.83 -13.30 43.34
CA LEU A 377 -11.65 -11.93 43.84
C LEU A 377 -12.93 -11.10 43.66
N SER A 378 -13.20 -10.24 44.63
CA SER A 378 -14.19 -9.17 44.56
C SER A 378 -13.51 -7.86 44.98
N GLY A 379 -13.28 -6.97 44.02
CA GLY A 379 -12.50 -5.74 44.17
C GLY A 379 -11.10 -5.82 43.56
N THR A 380 -10.48 -4.67 43.27
CA THR A 380 -9.15 -4.57 42.66
C THR A 380 -8.11 -4.02 43.65
N THR A 381 -8.30 -2.82 44.19
CA THR A 381 -7.39 -2.21 45.18
C THR A 381 -7.70 -2.65 46.61
N ALA A 382 -8.94 -2.97 46.93
CA ALA A 382 -9.33 -3.57 48.20
C ALA A 382 -10.55 -4.47 47.99
N GLY A 383 -10.63 -5.56 48.75
CA GLY A 383 -11.61 -6.57 48.41
C GLY A 383 -11.58 -7.84 49.26
N THR A 384 -12.28 -8.85 48.75
CA THR A 384 -12.30 -10.20 49.33
C THR A 384 -11.90 -11.26 48.31
N ALA A 385 -11.14 -12.24 48.76
CA ALA A 385 -10.77 -13.44 48.03
C ALA A 385 -11.48 -14.63 48.66
N THR A 386 -12.25 -15.40 47.89
CA THR A 386 -13.07 -16.51 48.42
C THR A 386 -12.80 -17.85 47.72
N ALA A 387 -12.84 -18.94 48.49
CA ALA A 387 -12.76 -20.31 47.96
C ALA A 387 -13.39 -21.30 48.95
N SER A 388 -14.11 -22.30 48.44
CA SER A 388 -14.67 -23.36 49.28
C SER A 388 -13.65 -24.46 49.54
N TYR A 389 -13.60 -24.97 50.77
CA TYR A 389 -12.72 -26.08 51.15
C TYR A 389 -13.41 -27.01 52.17
N THR A 390 -13.15 -28.31 52.04
CA THR A 390 -13.65 -29.34 52.96
C THR A 390 -12.49 -29.90 53.77
N PHE A 391 -12.54 -29.76 55.09
CA PHE A 391 -11.49 -30.27 55.98
C PHE A 391 -11.71 -31.77 56.24
N PRO A 392 -10.75 -32.65 55.90
CA PRO A 392 -10.96 -34.10 55.92
C PRO A 392 -10.84 -34.73 57.31
N SER A 393 -10.30 -34.01 58.30
CA SER A 393 -10.00 -34.52 59.63
C SER A 393 -10.27 -33.49 60.71
N ASN A 394 -10.49 -33.97 61.94
CA ASN A 394 -10.52 -33.09 63.11
C ASN A 394 -9.12 -32.53 63.41
N GLY A 395 -9.08 -31.37 64.06
CA GLY A 395 -7.87 -30.74 64.53
C GLY A 395 -7.66 -29.34 63.96
N ASN A 396 -6.48 -28.80 64.24
CA ASN A 396 -6.09 -27.48 63.79
C ASN A 396 -5.42 -27.58 62.42
N HIS A 397 -5.91 -26.79 61.47
CA HIS A 397 -5.36 -26.69 60.11
C HIS A 397 -4.76 -25.31 59.90
N SER A 398 -3.55 -25.26 59.35
CA SER A 398 -2.90 -24.01 58.96
C SER A 398 -3.43 -23.58 57.60
N VAL A 399 -4.08 -22.42 57.52
CA VAL A 399 -4.65 -21.87 56.29
C VAL A 399 -3.93 -20.58 55.95
N LYS A 400 -3.33 -20.55 54.76
CA LYS A 400 -2.53 -19.43 54.26
C LYS A 400 -3.12 -18.91 52.96
N VAL A 401 -3.23 -17.59 52.84
CA VAL A 401 -3.60 -16.91 51.59
C VAL A 401 -2.44 -16.03 51.16
N ASN A 402 -2.01 -16.24 49.91
CA ASN A 402 -0.99 -15.42 49.25
C ASN A 402 -1.66 -14.61 48.15
N CYS A 403 -1.58 -13.28 48.21
CA CYS A 403 -2.09 -12.38 47.17
C CYS A 403 -0.94 -11.69 46.44
N SER A 404 -1.05 -11.55 45.11
CA SER A 404 -0.06 -10.90 44.25
C SER A 404 -0.69 -9.80 43.40
N ASP A 405 0.05 -8.73 43.18
CA ASP A 405 -0.31 -7.66 42.24
C ASP A 405 0.15 -7.97 40.80
N ALA A 406 0.03 -7.00 39.90
CA ALA A 406 0.47 -7.12 38.50
C ALA A 406 2.00 -6.98 38.33
N ALA A 407 2.68 -6.34 39.29
CA ALA A 407 4.13 -6.19 39.30
C ALA A 407 4.85 -7.44 39.86
N GLY A 408 4.09 -8.39 40.45
CA GLY A 408 4.60 -9.62 41.02
C GLY A 408 4.93 -9.53 42.51
N ASN A 409 4.62 -8.41 43.17
CA ASN A 409 4.81 -8.28 44.62
C ASN A 409 3.80 -9.17 45.35
N THR A 410 4.17 -9.74 46.51
CA THR A 410 3.34 -10.74 47.19
C THR A 410 3.12 -10.45 48.68
N GLY A 411 1.85 -10.43 49.06
CA GLY A 411 1.37 -10.37 50.45
C GLY A 411 0.90 -11.72 50.94
N THR A 412 1.06 -12.00 52.24
CA THR A 412 0.61 -13.27 52.83
C THR A 412 -0.01 -13.08 54.21
N TYR A 413 -1.06 -13.85 54.50
CA TYR A 413 -1.60 -14.01 55.85
C TYR A 413 -1.84 -15.49 56.12
N THR A 414 -1.54 -15.94 57.34
CA THR A 414 -1.77 -17.32 57.79
C THR A 414 -2.61 -17.32 59.06
N ARG A 415 -3.63 -18.18 59.10
CA ARG A 415 -4.51 -18.40 60.25
C ARG A 415 -4.62 -19.89 60.55
N THR A 416 -4.73 -20.23 61.83
CA THR A 416 -5.14 -21.57 62.24
C THR A 416 -6.67 -21.65 62.27
N ILE A 417 -7.25 -22.62 61.56
CA ILE A 417 -8.68 -22.94 61.56
C ILE A 417 -8.88 -24.27 62.28
N SER A 418 -9.78 -24.31 63.27
CA SER A 418 -10.10 -25.53 64.01
C SER A 418 -11.26 -26.29 63.35
N ALA A 419 -10.99 -27.48 62.84
CA ALA A 419 -11.99 -28.40 62.31
C ALA A 419 -12.39 -29.40 63.39
N SER A 420 -13.69 -29.51 63.68
CA SER A 420 -14.21 -30.45 64.67
C SER A 420 -15.41 -31.20 64.10
N SER A 421 -15.50 -32.49 64.36
CA SER A 421 -16.72 -33.26 64.11
C SER A 421 -17.78 -32.82 65.12
N LEU A 422 -19.04 -32.83 64.69
CA LEU A 422 -20.15 -32.74 65.63
C LEU A 422 -20.08 -33.95 66.59
N SER A 423 -20.43 -33.75 67.86
CA SER A 423 -20.46 -34.82 68.86
C SER A 423 -21.75 -34.73 69.67
N SER A 424 -22.43 -35.86 69.88
CA SER A 424 -23.63 -35.94 70.73
C SER A 424 -23.35 -36.71 72.02
N THR A 425 -24.02 -36.31 73.10
CA THR A 425 -24.08 -37.08 74.34
C THR A 425 -25.26 -38.05 74.38
N SER A 426 -26.16 -38.03 73.38
CA SER A 426 -27.30 -38.95 73.31
C SER A 426 -26.85 -40.34 72.83
N PRO A 427 -27.20 -41.43 73.55
CA PRO A 427 -26.90 -42.80 73.10
C PRO A 427 -27.70 -43.20 71.85
N TYR A 428 -28.73 -42.42 71.49
CA TYR A 428 -29.56 -42.64 70.30
C TYR A 428 -29.13 -41.77 69.12
N ALA A 429 -28.07 -40.97 69.24
CA ALA A 429 -27.62 -40.11 68.15
C ALA A 429 -27.34 -40.92 66.88
N LEU A 430 -27.75 -40.36 65.73
CA LEU A 430 -27.66 -40.97 64.41
C LEU A 430 -28.62 -42.15 64.16
N GLN A 431 -29.55 -42.43 65.08
CA GLN A 431 -30.50 -43.54 64.94
C GLN A 431 -31.88 -43.07 64.51
N LEU A 432 -32.63 -43.97 63.88
CA LEU A 432 -34.05 -43.81 63.65
C LEU A 432 -34.82 -44.34 64.86
N VAL A 433 -35.77 -43.56 65.36
CA VAL A 433 -36.56 -43.91 66.54
C VAL A 433 -38.03 -43.64 66.32
N LYS A 434 -38.88 -44.35 67.05
CA LYS A 434 -40.32 -44.09 67.12
C LYS A 434 -40.87 -44.47 68.49
N LEU A 435 -42.07 -43.99 68.80
CA LEU A 435 -42.80 -44.44 69.98
C LEU A 435 -43.31 -45.88 69.76
N ALA A 436 -43.14 -46.74 70.76
CA ALA A 436 -43.72 -48.08 70.76
C ALA A 436 -45.26 -48.00 70.63
N CYS A 437 -45.82 -48.72 69.65
CA CYS A 437 -47.28 -48.75 69.46
C CYS A 437 -47.95 -49.64 70.51
N PRO A 438 -49.20 -49.32 70.92
CA PRO A 438 -50.00 -50.21 71.77
C PRO A 438 -50.13 -51.61 71.15
N THR A 439 -50.04 -52.66 71.97
CA THR A 439 -50.15 -54.07 71.53
C THR A 439 -51.61 -54.52 71.31
N TYR A 440 -52.58 -53.72 71.73
CA TYR A 440 -54.01 -54.01 71.62
C TYR A 440 -54.79 -52.74 71.26
N GLY A 441 -55.83 -52.89 70.43
CA GLY A 441 -56.71 -51.80 69.99
C GLY A 441 -56.52 -51.39 68.52
N ILE A 442 -57.48 -50.61 68.00
CA ILE A 442 -57.38 -50.00 66.67
C ILE A 442 -56.46 -48.78 66.77
N ILE A 443 -55.30 -48.84 66.10
CA ILE A 443 -54.38 -47.70 66.04
C ILE A 443 -54.92 -46.71 65.00
N SER A 444 -55.21 -45.48 65.44
CA SER A 444 -55.64 -44.41 64.54
C SER A 444 -54.55 -44.08 63.52
N VAL A 445 -54.95 -43.63 62.33
CA VAL A 445 -54.01 -43.16 61.29
C VAL A 445 -53.15 -41.99 61.76
N ASN A 446 -53.62 -41.23 62.76
CA ASN A 446 -52.92 -40.07 63.35
C ASN A 446 -52.25 -40.41 64.70
N ASP A 447 -52.09 -41.69 65.04
CA ASP A 447 -51.46 -42.09 66.29
C ASP A 447 -49.96 -41.68 66.32
N PRO A 448 -49.46 -41.04 67.39
CA PRO A 448 -48.05 -40.64 67.50
C PRO A 448 -47.04 -41.77 67.32
N CYS A 449 -47.42 -43.04 67.57
CA CYS A 449 -46.55 -44.21 67.37
C CYS A 449 -46.22 -44.52 65.90
N LYS A 450 -46.94 -43.86 64.96
CA LYS A 450 -46.67 -43.92 63.51
C LYS A 450 -45.60 -42.94 63.07
N ALA A 451 -45.32 -41.89 63.85
CA ALA A 451 -44.26 -40.94 63.52
C ALA A 451 -42.88 -41.58 63.70
N VAL A 452 -42.04 -41.44 62.68
CA VAL A 452 -40.62 -41.81 62.73
C VAL A 452 -39.80 -40.54 62.88
N TYR A 453 -38.78 -40.61 63.72
CA TYR A 453 -37.84 -39.52 63.96
C TYR A 453 -36.43 -39.98 63.64
N TYR A 454 -35.62 -39.06 63.12
CA TYR A 454 -34.17 -39.17 63.12
C TYR A 454 -33.61 -38.44 64.34
N VAL A 455 -32.78 -39.10 65.14
CA VAL A 455 -32.08 -38.42 66.24
C VAL A 455 -30.79 -37.82 65.70
N GLY A 456 -30.75 -36.49 65.65
CA GLY A 456 -29.60 -35.73 65.18
C GLY A 456 -28.43 -35.84 66.14
N ILE A 457 -27.24 -35.50 65.63
CA ILE A 457 -26.05 -35.38 66.48
C ILE A 457 -26.15 -34.20 67.47
N ASP A 458 -27.10 -33.29 67.25
CA ASP A 458 -27.51 -32.24 68.18
C ASP A 458 -28.32 -32.78 69.39
N GLY A 459 -28.63 -34.09 69.40
CA GLY A 459 -29.39 -34.75 70.46
C GLY A 459 -30.91 -34.52 70.37
N LYS A 460 -31.39 -33.86 69.31
CA LYS A 460 -32.81 -33.62 69.07
C LYS A 460 -33.40 -34.70 68.16
N ARG A 461 -34.71 -34.89 68.24
CA ARG A 461 -35.46 -35.76 67.35
C ARG A 461 -36.12 -34.92 66.24
N HIS A 462 -35.81 -35.25 64.99
CA HIS A 462 -36.27 -34.58 63.78
C HIS A 462 -37.32 -35.45 63.11
N ALA A 463 -38.55 -34.95 63.00
CA ALA A 463 -39.65 -35.73 62.44
C ALA A 463 -39.54 -35.82 60.91
N PHE A 464 -39.90 -36.97 60.35
CA PHE A 464 -40.18 -37.06 58.91
C PHE A 464 -41.60 -36.54 58.64
N PRO A 465 -41.77 -35.53 57.77
CA PRO A 465 -43.10 -34.97 57.46
C PRO A 465 -44.09 -35.98 56.87
N ASN A 466 -43.59 -36.95 56.10
CA ASN A 466 -44.37 -38.02 55.49
C ASN A 466 -43.46 -39.19 55.06
N GLU A 467 -44.08 -40.30 54.64
CA GLU A 467 -43.35 -41.49 54.19
C GLU A 467 -42.48 -41.24 52.96
N LYS A 468 -42.91 -40.38 52.03
CA LYS A 468 -42.17 -40.12 50.79
C LYS A 468 -40.84 -39.41 51.08
N ALA A 469 -40.84 -38.44 52.01
CA ALA A 469 -39.62 -37.82 52.51
C ALA A 469 -38.68 -38.86 53.15
N TYR A 470 -39.22 -39.77 53.98
CA TYR A 470 -38.45 -40.85 54.60
C TYR A 470 -37.78 -41.75 53.56
N PHE A 471 -38.53 -42.18 52.53
CA PHE A 471 -38.02 -43.05 51.47
C PHE A 471 -37.02 -42.39 50.51
N THR A 472 -36.78 -41.09 50.64
CA THR A 472 -35.64 -40.46 49.96
C THR A 472 -34.32 -40.67 50.70
N TRP A 473 -34.36 -41.04 51.98
CA TRP A 473 -33.19 -41.28 52.83
C TRP A 473 -32.94 -42.76 53.13
N TYR A 474 -34.01 -43.56 53.26
CA TYR A 474 -33.94 -44.97 53.63
C TYR A 474 -34.80 -45.83 52.70
N THR A 475 -34.48 -47.12 52.60
CA THR A 475 -35.18 -48.06 51.69
C THR A 475 -36.31 -48.83 52.36
N GLY A 476 -36.37 -48.84 53.69
CA GLY A 476 -37.31 -49.59 54.51
C GLY A 476 -37.22 -49.17 55.97
N PHE A 477 -38.11 -49.67 56.82
CA PHE A 477 -38.14 -49.34 58.25
C PHE A 477 -37.21 -50.20 59.12
N ASP A 478 -36.31 -50.96 58.48
CA ASP A 478 -35.29 -51.74 59.17
C ASP A 478 -34.35 -50.79 59.94
N GLY A 479 -34.11 -51.11 61.21
CA GLY A 479 -33.30 -50.27 62.10
C GLY A 479 -34.04 -49.11 62.78
N VAL A 480 -35.35 -48.95 62.57
CA VAL A 480 -36.17 -48.01 63.38
C VAL A 480 -36.38 -48.59 64.77
N LEU A 481 -35.77 -47.98 65.78
CA LEU A 481 -35.87 -48.42 67.17
C LEU A 481 -37.20 -47.97 67.79
N SER A 482 -37.88 -48.90 68.47
CA SER A 482 -39.08 -48.58 69.23
C SER A 482 -38.69 -48.23 70.67
N LEU A 483 -39.03 -47.02 71.10
CA LEU A 483 -38.72 -46.49 72.42
C LEU A 483 -40.00 -46.30 73.25
N ASP A 484 -39.86 -46.34 74.57
CA ASP A 484 -40.94 -45.92 75.46
C ASP A 484 -41.15 -44.39 75.43
N SER A 485 -42.30 -43.94 75.94
CA SER A 485 -42.68 -42.53 75.93
C SER A 485 -41.72 -41.62 76.73
N SER A 486 -41.17 -42.11 77.84
CA SER A 486 -40.27 -41.32 78.68
C SER A 486 -38.91 -41.12 78.01
N THR A 487 -38.37 -42.16 77.37
CA THR A 487 -37.13 -42.08 76.60
C THR A 487 -37.33 -41.17 75.39
N LEU A 488 -38.41 -41.35 74.62
CA LEU A 488 -38.65 -40.52 73.44
C LEU A 488 -38.81 -39.05 73.81
N SER A 489 -39.62 -38.75 74.84
CA SER A 489 -39.91 -37.37 75.30
C SER A 489 -38.68 -36.63 75.85
N SER A 490 -37.69 -37.34 76.38
CA SER A 490 -36.43 -36.74 76.86
C SER A 490 -35.60 -36.07 75.75
N MET A 491 -35.78 -36.49 74.49
CA MET A 491 -35.11 -35.89 73.33
C MET A 491 -35.92 -34.70 72.79
N PRO A 492 -35.41 -33.45 72.82
CA PRO A 492 -36.14 -32.28 72.32
C PRO A 492 -36.50 -32.39 70.83
N LEU A 493 -37.54 -31.69 70.40
CA LEU A 493 -37.89 -31.61 68.97
C LEU A 493 -36.90 -30.69 68.24
N GLY A 494 -36.41 -31.16 67.10
CA GLY A 494 -35.63 -30.38 66.14
C GLY A 494 -36.49 -29.92 64.95
N THR A 495 -35.83 -29.34 63.94
CA THR A 495 -36.44 -29.09 62.63
C THR A 495 -36.87 -30.39 61.97
N ASN A 496 -37.86 -30.36 61.09
CA ASN A 496 -38.26 -31.57 60.38
C ASN A 496 -37.19 -31.98 59.35
N VAL A 497 -37.12 -33.28 59.08
CA VAL A 497 -36.26 -33.81 58.01
C VAL A 497 -36.88 -33.46 56.66
N THR A 498 -36.12 -32.77 55.82
CA THR A 498 -36.53 -32.44 54.44
C THR A 498 -36.22 -33.59 53.47
N TYR A 499 -36.77 -33.52 52.25
CA TYR A 499 -36.43 -34.47 51.19
C TYR A 499 -34.91 -34.50 50.92
N ARG A 500 -34.36 -35.68 50.64
CA ARG A 500 -32.93 -35.84 50.38
C ARG A 500 -32.53 -35.07 49.12
N PRO A 501 -31.50 -34.18 49.20
CA PRO A 501 -31.04 -33.43 48.03
C PRO A 501 -30.67 -34.32 46.85
N GLY A 502 -31.07 -33.88 45.65
CA GLY A 502 -30.79 -34.59 44.40
C GLY A 502 -31.53 -35.93 44.19
N VAL A 503 -32.48 -36.33 45.04
CA VAL A 503 -33.21 -37.61 44.87
C VAL A 503 -34.56 -37.44 44.17
N ARG A 504 -35.39 -36.54 44.68
CA ARG A 504 -36.72 -36.21 44.12
C ARG A 504 -36.80 -34.72 43.81
N MET A 505 -37.74 -34.38 42.94
CA MET A 505 -38.28 -33.04 42.86
C MET A 505 -39.54 -32.95 43.69
N VAL A 506 -39.88 -31.75 44.12
CA VAL A 506 -41.03 -31.53 45.00
C VAL A 506 -41.85 -30.34 44.53
N LYS A 507 -43.13 -30.35 44.87
CA LYS A 507 -44.04 -29.21 44.68
C LYS A 507 -44.98 -29.11 45.88
N PHE A 508 -45.46 -27.91 46.17
CA PHE A 508 -46.50 -27.73 47.17
C PHE A 508 -47.88 -27.94 46.54
N THR A 509 -48.83 -28.48 47.30
CA THR A 509 -50.16 -28.83 46.78
C THR A 509 -50.94 -27.65 46.20
N THR A 510 -50.72 -26.44 46.72
CA THR A 510 -51.38 -25.22 46.21
C THR A 510 -50.51 -24.39 45.24
N LEU A 511 -49.26 -24.78 45.00
CA LEU A 511 -48.31 -24.04 44.15
C LEU A 511 -47.97 -24.80 42.86
N GLY A 512 -47.99 -24.10 41.72
CA GLY A 512 -47.71 -24.69 40.41
C GLY A 512 -46.24 -24.94 40.08
N ARG A 513 -45.31 -24.52 40.95
CA ARG A 513 -43.86 -24.62 40.71
C ARG A 513 -43.30 -25.95 41.19
N VAL A 514 -42.40 -26.53 40.39
CA VAL A 514 -41.63 -27.75 40.71
C VAL A 514 -40.22 -27.35 41.09
N TYR A 515 -39.73 -27.87 42.21
CA TYR A 515 -38.43 -27.51 42.78
C TYR A 515 -37.52 -28.73 42.83
N ALA A 516 -36.25 -28.53 42.49
CA ALA A 516 -35.19 -29.45 42.88
C ALA A 516 -34.77 -29.16 44.33
N VAL A 517 -34.50 -30.21 45.10
CA VAL A 517 -34.05 -30.08 46.48
C VAL A 517 -32.53 -30.04 46.52
N SER A 518 -31.98 -28.93 47.00
CA SER A 518 -30.56 -28.69 47.24
C SER A 518 -30.24 -28.85 48.73
N ARG A 519 -28.96 -28.87 49.07
CA ARG A 519 -28.45 -28.91 50.45
C ARG A 519 -29.17 -27.94 51.40
N TYR A 520 -29.24 -28.33 52.67
CA TYR A 520 -29.83 -27.54 53.75
C TYR A 520 -31.33 -27.25 53.55
N GLY A 521 -32.05 -28.15 52.85
CA GLY A 521 -33.48 -27.96 52.57
C GLY A 521 -33.77 -26.75 51.68
N THR A 522 -32.85 -26.40 50.76
CA THR A 522 -33.06 -25.28 49.84
C THR A 522 -33.78 -25.75 48.58
N LEU A 523 -34.98 -25.21 48.31
CA LEU A 523 -35.73 -25.44 47.09
C LEU A 523 -35.29 -24.47 46.00
N ARG A 524 -34.98 -25.00 44.83
CA ARG A 524 -34.59 -24.23 43.64
C ARG A 524 -35.56 -24.51 42.51
N TRP A 525 -36.22 -23.47 41.98
CA TRP A 525 -37.28 -23.63 40.98
C TRP A 525 -36.67 -24.14 39.68
N VAL A 526 -37.22 -25.23 39.13
CA VAL A 526 -36.84 -25.74 37.81
C VAL A 526 -37.69 -25.04 36.77
N ALA A 527 -37.08 -24.11 36.04
CA ALA A 527 -37.80 -23.14 35.22
C ALA A 527 -38.39 -23.73 33.92
N SER A 528 -37.92 -24.90 33.46
CA SER A 528 -38.39 -25.51 32.22
C SER A 528 -38.36 -27.04 32.22
N GLU A 529 -39.19 -27.65 31.38
CA GLU A 529 -39.19 -29.12 31.15
C GLU A 529 -37.87 -29.61 30.55
N SER A 530 -37.19 -28.79 29.76
CA SER A 530 -35.87 -29.09 29.20
C SER A 530 -34.81 -29.22 30.30
N ALA A 531 -34.81 -28.29 31.26
CA ALA A 531 -33.94 -28.38 32.44
C ALA A 531 -34.29 -29.61 33.30
N ALA A 532 -35.58 -29.87 33.54
CA ALA A 532 -36.02 -31.04 34.31
C ALA A 532 -35.60 -32.37 33.63
N THR A 533 -35.77 -32.47 32.31
CA THR A 533 -35.38 -33.64 31.52
C THR A 533 -33.88 -33.86 31.53
N SER A 534 -33.10 -32.78 31.42
CA SER A 534 -31.64 -32.86 31.43
C SER A 534 -31.09 -33.30 32.79
N LEU A 535 -31.73 -32.88 33.89
CA LEU A 535 -31.29 -33.18 35.25
C LEU A 535 -31.77 -34.55 35.75
N TYR A 536 -33.04 -34.89 35.51
CA TYR A 536 -33.70 -36.06 36.11
C TYR A 536 -34.08 -37.15 35.11
N GLY A 537 -33.83 -36.93 33.82
CA GLY A 537 -34.11 -37.85 32.72
C GLY A 537 -35.50 -37.65 32.09
N SER A 538 -35.80 -38.39 31.02
CA SER A 538 -37.07 -38.30 30.29
C SER A 538 -38.32 -38.62 31.13
N ALA A 539 -38.16 -39.38 32.21
CA ALA A 539 -39.24 -39.71 33.16
C ALA A 539 -39.28 -38.77 34.37
N TRP A 540 -38.74 -37.54 34.27
CA TRP A 540 -38.65 -36.58 35.39
C TRP A 540 -40.00 -36.31 36.07
N ASN A 541 -41.08 -36.30 35.30
CA ASN A 541 -42.45 -36.08 35.78
C ASN A 541 -42.94 -37.15 36.76
N THR A 542 -42.35 -38.36 36.73
CA THR A 542 -42.63 -39.43 37.70
C THR A 542 -41.81 -39.32 38.99
N LYS A 543 -40.91 -38.34 39.07
CA LYS A 543 -40.01 -38.10 40.21
C LYS A 543 -40.39 -36.84 41.01
N ILE A 544 -41.63 -36.38 40.86
CA ILE A 544 -42.18 -35.23 41.58
C ILE A 544 -43.09 -35.74 42.69
N ASP A 545 -42.81 -35.32 43.91
CA ASP A 545 -43.66 -35.59 45.06
C ASP A 545 -44.35 -34.31 45.56
N ASP A 546 -45.62 -34.43 45.90
CA ASP A 546 -46.37 -33.35 46.55
C ASP A 546 -46.00 -33.24 48.03
N ILE A 547 -45.78 -32.01 48.48
CA ILE A 547 -45.58 -31.62 49.88
C ILE A 547 -46.79 -30.80 50.32
N SER A 548 -47.30 -31.08 51.52
CA SER A 548 -48.35 -30.25 52.13
C SER A 548 -47.83 -28.84 52.41
N ASP A 549 -48.65 -27.83 52.16
CA ASP A 549 -48.32 -26.42 52.41
C ASP A 549 -47.96 -26.13 53.87
N THR A 550 -48.35 -27.00 54.82
CA THR A 550 -47.98 -26.87 56.25
C THR A 550 -46.48 -27.03 56.51
N PHE A 551 -45.75 -27.68 55.61
CA PHE A 551 -44.29 -27.86 55.71
C PHE A 551 -43.52 -26.83 54.89
N PHE A 552 -44.17 -25.78 54.39
CA PHE A 552 -43.51 -24.74 53.57
C PHE A 552 -42.34 -24.08 54.32
N SER A 553 -42.50 -23.82 55.63
CA SER A 553 -41.48 -23.21 56.47
C SER A 553 -40.29 -24.11 56.80
N ASP A 554 -40.36 -25.41 56.48
CA ASP A 554 -39.23 -26.33 56.66
C ASP A 554 -38.17 -26.17 55.55
N TYR A 555 -38.47 -25.39 54.51
CA TYR A 555 -37.61 -25.15 53.36
C TYR A 555 -37.20 -23.68 53.23
N THR A 556 -36.03 -23.46 52.64
CA THR A 556 -35.60 -22.14 52.14
C THR A 556 -35.64 -22.11 50.62
N PHE A 557 -35.57 -20.93 50.01
CA PHE A 557 -35.64 -20.77 48.55
C PHE A 557 -34.32 -20.21 48.02
N GLY A 558 -33.72 -20.92 47.06
CA GLY A 558 -32.47 -20.55 46.41
C GLY A 558 -32.67 -20.01 44.99
N ALA A 559 -31.56 -19.76 44.30
CA ALA A 559 -31.57 -19.30 42.92
C ALA A 559 -32.27 -20.31 41.99
N ASP A 560 -32.94 -19.82 40.96
CA ASP A 560 -33.63 -20.65 39.98
C ASP A 560 -32.65 -21.53 39.19
N ILE A 561 -33.19 -22.57 38.55
CA ILE A 561 -32.47 -23.51 37.68
C ILE A 561 -33.04 -23.31 36.28
N ASN A 562 -32.31 -22.57 35.46
CA ASN A 562 -32.69 -22.28 34.08
C ASN A 562 -32.14 -23.33 33.12
N THR A 563 -30.95 -23.87 33.43
CA THR A 563 -30.24 -24.86 32.62
C THR A 563 -29.64 -25.97 33.48
N ALA A 564 -29.17 -27.05 32.85
CA ALA A 564 -28.50 -28.15 33.54
C ALA A 564 -27.13 -27.76 34.16
N ALA A 565 -26.55 -26.61 33.79
CA ALA A 565 -25.31 -26.12 34.40
C ALA A 565 -25.55 -25.51 35.80
N ASP A 566 -26.76 -25.05 36.08
CA ASP A 566 -27.10 -24.33 37.32
C ASP A 566 -27.24 -25.27 38.53
N PHE A 567 -27.39 -26.57 38.28
CA PHE A 567 -27.65 -27.58 39.29
C PHE A 567 -27.07 -28.94 38.90
N ASN A 568 -26.39 -29.61 39.83
CA ASN A 568 -25.86 -30.95 39.60
C ASN A 568 -26.48 -31.94 40.59
N VAL A 569 -27.41 -32.76 40.09
CA VAL A 569 -28.17 -33.74 40.87
C VAL A 569 -27.24 -34.70 41.63
N THR A 570 -26.23 -35.23 40.94
CA THR A 570 -25.27 -36.19 41.52
C THR A 570 -24.40 -35.54 42.59
N SER A 571 -23.97 -34.29 42.38
CA SER A 571 -23.18 -33.54 43.36
C SER A 571 -23.98 -33.24 44.62
N GLU A 572 -25.23 -32.80 44.48
CA GLU A 572 -26.08 -32.54 45.64
C GLU A 572 -26.40 -33.84 46.40
N ALA A 573 -26.64 -34.94 45.69
CA ALA A 573 -26.88 -36.24 46.31
C ALA A 573 -25.63 -36.87 46.94
N SER A 574 -24.42 -36.60 46.45
CA SER A 574 -23.17 -37.18 46.98
C SER A 574 -22.54 -36.35 48.08
N THR A 575 -22.70 -35.02 48.06
CA THR A 575 -22.18 -34.14 49.13
C THR A 575 -23.01 -34.21 50.40
N VAL A 576 -24.29 -34.58 50.31
CA VAL A 576 -25.18 -34.76 51.45
C VAL A 576 -25.32 -36.25 51.79
N ALA A 577 -24.29 -36.78 52.48
CA ALA A 577 -24.20 -38.19 52.83
C ALA A 577 -25.10 -38.62 54.00
N SER A 578 -25.59 -37.69 54.82
CA SER A 578 -26.45 -37.99 55.98
C SER A 578 -27.43 -36.86 56.29
N ILE A 579 -28.44 -37.14 57.11
CA ILE A 579 -29.41 -36.14 57.56
C ILE A 579 -28.72 -35.02 58.34
N ASN A 580 -27.72 -35.30 59.19
CA ASN A 580 -27.01 -34.23 59.91
C ASN A 580 -26.26 -33.24 59.02
N VAL A 581 -25.85 -33.65 57.82
CA VAL A 581 -25.22 -32.75 56.86
C VAL A 581 -26.26 -31.83 56.20
N ASN A 582 -27.54 -32.18 56.29
CA ASN A 582 -28.65 -31.48 55.66
C ASN A 582 -29.56 -30.71 56.62
N LEU A 583 -29.47 -31.00 57.92
CA LEU A 583 -30.06 -30.19 58.99
C LEU A 583 -29.22 -28.93 59.18
#